data_AF-A0A627X756-F1
#
_entry.id   AF-A0A627X756-F1
#
_cell.length_a   1.000
_cell.length_b   1.000
_cell.length_c   1.000
_cell.angle_alpha   90.00
_cell.angle_beta   90.00
_cell.angle_gamma   90.00
#
_symmetry.space_group_name_H-M   'P 1'
#
loop_
_entity.id
_entity.type
_entity.pdbx_description
1 polymer ?
#
loop_
_entity_poly.entity_id
_entity_poly.type
_entity_poly.pdbx_seq_one_letter_code
_entity_poly.pdbx_strand_id
1 'polypeptide(L)'
;MNMKKTLITLAITASAVVSASALAWNKGGTGGEFSISGTITPSVANSPWEVSVGSGASNINTSIDTGERTVNVSLPATPIIGIRSVKGGFTGGMGLSPQITFGSGAVVDTWGSRQGSSYIKLHIKDAISQQDIGVLDTSFVSAAMAYNGVQISALYASERGKAFKGGIPEQGGGVLAPASTSATLETLFPGVKANWPVDAPELASVAAEQWTFQDDTKTNHAVFAAGIESGQSATITLNTPVASHEPISWVAPLNITVSYV
;
A
#
# COMPACT_ATOMS: atom_id res chain seq x y z
N MET A 1 19.04 28.36 12.59
CA MET A 1 19.03 27.07 13.32
C MET A 1 18.50 26.01 12.36
N ASN A 2 19.37 25.19 11.78
CA ASN A 2 18.97 24.18 10.80
C ASN A 2 18.50 22.92 11.54
N MET A 3 17.19 22.64 11.51
CA MET A 3 16.66 21.37 12.02
C MET A 3 17.00 20.23 11.06
N LYS A 4 17.60 19.16 11.61
CA LYS A 4 17.77 17.87 10.93
C LYS A 4 16.39 17.21 10.79
N LYS A 5 15.95 16.96 9.56
CA LYS A 5 14.73 16.19 9.26
C LYS A 5 15.07 14.70 9.41
N THR A 6 14.57 14.06 10.45
CA THR A 6 14.73 12.60 10.64
C THR A 6 13.69 11.89 9.78
N LEU A 7 14.13 11.28 8.68
CA LEU A 7 13.31 10.41 7.84
C LEU A 7 13.26 9.02 8.52
N ILE A 8 12.09 8.57 8.97
CA ILE A 8 11.90 7.21 9.46
C ILE A 8 11.19 6.42 8.35
N THR A 9 11.97 5.64 7.59
CA THR A 9 11.46 4.76 6.52
C THR A 9 11.45 3.33 7.03
N LEU A 10 10.29 2.67 7.05
CA LEU A 10 10.17 1.26 7.38
C LEU A 10 10.26 0.42 6.10
N ALA A 11 11.41 -0.19 5.86
CA ALA A 11 11.62 -1.17 4.79
C ALA A 11 11.64 -2.58 5.39
N ILE A 12 10.78 -3.47 4.90
CA ILE A 12 10.77 -4.87 5.31
C ILE A 12 11.66 -5.65 4.32
N THR A 13 12.88 -5.96 4.72
CA THR A 13 13.82 -6.81 3.95
C THR A 13 13.98 -8.16 4.63
N ALA A 14 13.65 -9.25 3.94
CA ALA A 14 13.94 -10.61 4.41
C ALA A 14 15.46 -10.88 4.33
N SER A 15 16.11 -11.14 5.46
CA SER A 15 17.56 -11.41 5.51
C SER A 15 17.87 -12.87 5.20
N ALA A 16 18.81 -13.09 4.27
CA ALA A 16 19.39 -14.41 4.01
C ALA A 16 20.34 -14.82 5.15
N VAL A 17 20.25 -16.08 5.60
CA VAL A 17 21.19 -16.68 6.55
C VAL A 17 22.54 -16.87 5.84
N VAL A 18 23.61 -16.28 6.39
CA VAL A 18 24.98 -16.48 5.88
C VAL A 18 25.71 -17.48 6.77
N SER A 19 26.26 -18.52 6.16
CA SER A 19 26.97 -19.63 6.79
C SER A 19 28.32 -19.19 7.39
N ALA A 20 28.59 -19.54 8.64
CA ALA A 20 29.88 -19.32 9.29
C ALA A 20 30.93 -20.27 8.70
N SER A 21 31.92 -19.71 8.01
CA SER A 21 33.06 -20.49 7.53
C SER A 21 34.01 -20.77 8.69
N ALA A 22 34.39 -22.05 8.88
CA ALA A 22 35.34 -22.47 9.89
C ALA A 22 36.73 -21.87 9.62
N LEU A 23 37.40 -21.38 10.67
CA LEU A 23 38.75 -20.83 10.61
C LEU A 23 39.77 -21.96 10.41
N ALA A 24 40.11 -22.28 9.16
CA ALA A 24 41.14 -23.27 8.84
C ALA A 24 42.46 -22.58 8.41
N TRP A 25 43.57 -22.96 9.05
CA TRP A 25 44.91 -22.53 8.67
C TRP A 25 45.40 -23.35 7.47
N ASN A 26 45.58 -22.71 6.32
CA ASN A 26 46.07 -23.36 5.09
C ASN A 26 47.51 -22.94 4.80
N LYS A 27 48.45 -23.90 4.81
CA LYS A 27 49.85 -23.66 4.44
C LYS A 27 49.94 -23.35 2.93
N GLY A 28 50.40 -22.15 2.57
CA GLY A 28 50.52 -21.70 1.17
C GLY A 28 49.24 -21.09 0.56
N GLY A 29 48.23 -20.75 1.37
CA GLY A 29 46.99 -20.14 0.87
C GLY A 29 47.18 -18.73 0.32
N THR A 30 46.34 -18.34 -0.64
CA THR A 30 46.35 -17.02 -1.31
C THR A 30 45.46 -15.98 -0.60
N GLY A 31 44.95 -16.29 0.60
CA GLY A 31 43.94 -15.49 1.31
C GLY A 31 42.50 -15.89 0.97
N GLY A 32 41.54 -15.27 1.66
CA GLY A 32 40.09 -15.45 1.49
C GLY A 32 39.33 -14.19 1.89
N GLU A 33 38.01 -14.16 1.69
CA GLU A 33 37.18 -12.98 1.96
C GLU A 33 36.81 -12.89 3.45
N PHE A 34 37.03 -11.71 4.05
CA PHE A 34 36.61 -11.38 5.41
C PHE A 34 35.36 -10.50 5.33
N SER A 35 34.22 -11.05 5.76
CA SER A 35 32.95 -10.31 5.80
C SER A 35 32.47 -10.16 7.24
N ILE A 36 32.17 -8.94 7.66
CA ILE A 36 31.38 -8.66 8.87
C ILE A 36 29.94 -8.49 8.42
N SER A 37 29.03 -9.31 8.97
CA SER A 37 27.59 -9.18 8.76
C SER A 37 26.87 -9.09 10.11
N GLY A 38 25.73 -8.43 10.11
CA GLY A 38 24.87 -8.30 11.28
C GLY A 38 23.48 -7.86 10.84
N THR A 39 22.47 -8.13 11.65
CA THR A 39 21.09 -7.67 11.42
C THR A 39 20.85 -6.42 12.25
N ILE A 40 20.60 -5.29 11.59
CA ILE A 40 20.07 -4.09 12.25
C ILE A 40 18.55 -4.21 12.23
N THR A 41 17.95 -4.49 13.39
CA THR A 41 16.50 -4.50 13.55
C THR A 41 16.07 -3.12 14.05
N PRO A 42 15.33 -2.32 13.26
CA PRO A 42 14.75 -1.07 13.74
C PRO A 42 13.81 -1.36 14.91
N SER A 43 13.92 -0.63 16.02
CA SER A 43 12.87 -0.67 17.04
C SER A 43 11.61 -0.01 16.47
N VAL A 44 10.46 -0.68 16.61
CA VAL A 44 9.16 -0.07 16.31
C VAL A 44 8.91 0.99 17.37
N ALA A 45 9.40 2.21 17.14
CA ALA A 45 9.14 3.34 18.01
C ALA A 45 7.64 3.64 17.96
N ASN A 46 6.90 3.36 19.05
CA ASN A 46 5.58 3.86 19.44
C ASN A 46 4.72 4.44 18.29
N SER A 47 4.55 3.70 17.20
CA SER A 47 3.78 4.18 16.06
C SER A 47 2.31 4.15 16.48
N PRO A 48 1.57 5.26 16.36
CA PRO A 48 0.13 5.22 16.62
C PRO A 48 -0.65 4.48 15.53
N TRP A 49 0.05 3.92 14.54
CA TRP A 49 -0.50 3.24 13.36
C TRP A 49 -0.16 1.76 13.35
N GLU A 50 -1.17 0.95 13.08
CA GLU A 50 -1.07 -0.44 12.64
C GLU A 50 -1.25 -0.48 11.12
N VAL A 51 -0.30 -1.10 10.42
CA VAL A 51 -0.29 -1.21 8.96
C VAL A 51 -0.31 -2.68 8.57
N SER A 52 -1.16 -3.05 7.62
CA SER A 52 -1.23 -4.40 7.07
C SER A 52 -1.32 -4.36 5.55
N VAL A 53 -0.56 -5.20 4.88
CA VAL A 53 -0.58 -5.37 3.42
C VAL A 53 -1.33 -6.65 3.12
N GLY A 54 -2.21 -6.62 2.10
CA GLY A 54 -2.95 -7.80 1.69
C GLY A 54 -2.03 -8.88 1.10
N SER A 55 -2.50 -10.12 1.08
CA SER A 55 -1.74 -11.28 0.57
C SER A 55 -1.59 -11.28 -0.96
N GLY A 56 -2.23 -10.35 -1.66
CA GLY A 56 -2.37 -10.37 -3.12
C GLY A 56 -3.37 -11.41 -3.61
N ALA A 57 -3.55 -11.45 -4.93
CA ALA A 57 -4.36 -12.45 -5.64
C ALA A 57 -3.47 -13.51 -6.28
N SER A 58 -3.95 -14.74 -6.32
CA SER A 58 -3.26 -15.88 -6.95
C SER A 58 -4.21 -16.64 -7.85
N ASN A 59 -3.65 -17.53 -8.69
CA ASN A 59 -4.41 -18.39 -9.62
C ASN A 59 -5.28 -17.61 -10.64
N ILE A 60 -4.80 -16.45 -11.09
CA ILE A 60 -5.43 -15.68 -12.16
C ILE A 60 -5.03 -16.27 -13.51
N ASN A 61 -5.76 -17.29 -13.92
CA ASN A 61 -5.50 -18.03 -15.16
C ASN A 61 -6.40 -17.51 -16.29
N THR A 62 -5.83 -17.31 -17.47
CA THR A 62 -6.56 -16.92 -18.68
C THR A 62 -5.89 -17.55 -19.92
N SER A 63 -6.62 -17.60 -21.02
CA SER A 63 -6.11 -18.06 -22.31
C SER A 63 -5.85 -16.86 -23.22
N ILE A 64 -4.76 -16.92 -23.97
CA ILE A 64 -4.38 -15.93 -24.98
C ILE A 64 -3.88 -16.69 -26.21
N ASP A 65 -4.33 -16.28 -27.40
CA ASP A 65 -4.00 -16.94 -28.64
C ASP A 65 -2.59 -16.58 -29.11
N THR A 66 -1.95 -17.49 -29.85
CA THR A 66 -0.64 -17.23 -30.46
C THR A 66 -0.72 -16.03 -31.39
N GLY A 67 0.28 -15.14 -31.34
CA GLY A 67 0.29 -13.89 -32.10
C GLY A 67 -0.41 -12.71 -31.41
N GLU A 68 -1.21 -12.96 -30.37
CA GLU A 68 -1.83 -11.90 -29.56
C GLU A 68 -0.88 -11.37 -28.48
N ARG A 69 -1.14 -10.15 -28.02
CA ARG A 69 -0.39 -9.48 -26.94
C ARG A 69 -1.25 -9.06 -25.75
N THR A 70 -2.56 -8.99 -25.94
CA THR A 70 -3.46 -8.40 -24.96
C THR A 70 -4.51 -9.40 -24.55
N VAL A 71 -4.76 -9.49 -23.25
CA VAL A 71 -5.83 -10.32 -22.70
C VAL A 71 -6.47 -9.61 -21.52
N ASN A 72 -7.79 -9.73 -21.42
CA ASN A 72 -8.53 -9.25 -20.26
C ASN A 72 -8.70 -10.38 -19.25
N VAL A 73 -8.53 -10.05 -17.97
CA VAL A 73 -8.73 -10.98 -16.85
C VAL A 73 -9.67 -10.36 -15.83
N SER A 74 -10.46 -11.20 -15.18
CA SER A 74 -11.28 -10.78 -14.03
C SER A 74 -10.46 -10.97 -12.76
N LEU A 75 -10.36 -9.92 -11.95
CA LEU A 75 -9.68 -9.98 -10.66
C LEU A 75 -10.69 -10.26 -9.53
N PRO A 76 -10.34 -11.12 -8.56
CA PRO A 76 -11.11 -11.27 -7.34
C PRO A 76 -10.96 -10.02 -6.46
N ALA A 77 -11.85 -9.88 -5.48
CA ALA A 77 -11.66 -8.89 -4.44
C ALA A 77 -10.30 -9.10 -3.76
N THR A 78 -9.46 -8.08 -3.75
CA THR A 78 -8.07 -8.18 -3.32
C THR A 78 -7.72 -6.99 -2.43
N PRO A 79 -7.58 -7.18 -1.11
CA PRO A 79 -7.05 -6.15 -0.23
C PRO A 79 -5.63 -5.77 -0.67
N ILE A 80 -5.34 -4.47 -0.74
CA ILE A 80 -4.00 -3.97 -1.07
C ILE A 80 -3.30 -3.54 0.23
N ILE A 81 -3.88 -2.60 0.97
CA ILE A 81 -3.32 -2.09 2.22
C ILE A 81 -4.43 -1.62 3.16
N GLY A 82 -4.28 -1.88 4.45
CA GLY A 82 -5.06 -1.32 5.53
C GLY A 82 -4.16 -0.57 6.51
N ILE A 83 -4.58 0.61 6.94
CA ILE A 83 -3.93 1.40 7.98
C ILE A 83 -4.99 1.80 8.99
N ARG A 84 -4.72 1.58 10.27
CA ARG A 84 -5.63 2.00 11.34
C ARG A 84 -4.87 2.52 12.54
N SER A 85 -5.50 3.39 13.32
CA SER A 85 -4.97 3.78 14.62
C SER A 85 -4.94 2.58 15.58
N VAL A 86 -3.98 2.60 16.52
CA VAL A 86 -3.98 1.69 17.66
C VAL A 86 -5.28 1.80 18.47
N LYS A 87 -5.60 0.76 19.25
CA LYS A 87 -6.79 0.73 20.11
C LYS A 87 -6.73 1.88 21.12
N GLY A 88 -7.84 2.60 21.27
CA GLY A 88 -7.91 3.78 22.14
C GLY A 88 -7.45 5.09 21.47
N GLY A 89 -6.99 5.04 20.22
CA GLY A 89 -6.56 6.22 19.47
C GLY A 89 -5.20 6.73 19.92
N PHE A 90 -4.87 7.95 19.51
CA PHE A 90 -3.59 8.58 19.84
C PHE A 90 -3.71 10.10 19.99
N THR A 91 -2.92 10.67 20.89
CA THR A 91 -2.79 12.12 21.01
C THR A 91 -2.07 12.68 19.78
N GLY A 92 -2.56 13.80 19.23
CA GLY A 92 -1.93 14.44 18.09
C GLY A 92 -0.51 14.94 18.34
N GLY A 93 0.21 15.21 17.26
CA GLY A 93 1.60 15.65 17.28
C GLY A 93 2.22 15.74 15.88
N MET A 94 3.41 16.33 15.81
CA MET A 94 4.16 16.43 14.56
C MET A 94 4.67 15.04 14.12
N GLY A 95 4.75 14.80 12.81
CA GLY A 95 5.33 13.57 12.28
C GLY A 95 4.39 12.37 12.33
N LEU A 96 3.08 12.58 12.48
CA LEU A 96 2.09 11.51 12.61
C LEU A 96 1.26 11.28 11.34
N SER A 97 1.29 12.19 10.36
CA SER A 97 0.44 12.08 9.17
C SER A 97 0.99 11.07 8.16
N PRO A 98 0.29 9.94 7.90
CA PRO A 98 0.77 8.93 6.98
C PRO A 98 0.85 9.47 5.55
N GLN A 99 1.93 9.19 4.83
CA GLN A 99 2.12 9.47 3.41
C GLN A 99 2.36 8.13 2.71
N ILE A 100 1.51 7.81 1.75
CA ILE A 100 1.48 6.52 1.06
C ILE A 100 2.09 6.69 -0.31
N THR A 101 2.95 5.75 -0.68
CA THR A 101 3.51 5.66 -2.02
C THR A 101 3.35 4.25 -2.53
N PHE A 102 2.65 4.11 -3.65
CA PHE A 102 2.64 2.92 -4.49
C PHE A 102 3.86 3.07 -5.41
N GLY A 103 4.85 2.17 -5.29
CA GLY A 103 6.27 2.36 -5.64
C GLY A 103 6.60 2.84 -7.06
N SER A 104 7.89 3.05 -7.34
CA SER A 104 8.44 3.75 -8.52
C SER A 104 8.18 3.12 -9.91
N GLY A 105 7.40 2.05 -9.99
CA GLY A 105 6.94 1.43 -11.24
C GLY A 105 5.42 1.33 -11.35
N ALA A 106 4.68 1.83 -10.35
CA ALA A 106 3.23 1.97 -10.42
C ALA A 106 2.88 3.37 -10.91
N VAL A 107 2.27 3.48 -12.08
CA VAL A 107 1.58 4.72 -12.46
C VAL A 107 0.21 4.67 -11.82
N VAL A 108 0.04 5.41 -10.72
CA VAL A 108 -1.29 5.74 -10.22
C VAL A 108 -1.76 6.94 -11.02
N ASP A 109 -2.59 6.67 -12.04
CA ASP A 109 -3.24 7.77 -12.75
C ASP A 109 -4.30 8.38 -11.83
N THR A 110 -4.30 9.71 -11.79
CA THR A 110 -5.02 10.56 -10.85
C THR A 110 -6.47 10.13 -10.70
N TRP A 111 -6.89 9.98 -9.44
CA TRP A 111 -8.26 9.79 -8.96
C TRP A 111 -9.30 10.26 -9.97
N GLY A 112 -9.86 9.31 -10.72
CA GLY A 112 -10.70 9.59 -11.87
C GLY A 112 -12.02 10.24 -11.47
N SER A 113 -12.94 10.38 -12.42
CA SER A 113 -14.30 10.90 -12.18
C SER A 113 -15.19 10.00 -11.30
N ARG A 114 -14.67 8.86 -10.81
CA ARG A 114 -15.35 7.94 -9.89
C ARG A 114 -14.81 8.12 -8.48
N GLN A 115 -15.71 8.48 -7.58
CA GLN A 115 -15.43 8.70 -6.16
C GLN A 115 -14.67 7.51 -5.54
N GLY A 116 -13.50 7.79 -4.95
CA GLY A 116 -12.63 6.81 -4.29
C GLY A 116 -11.87 5.86 -5.21
N SER A 117 -12.05 5.92 -6.53
CA SER A 117 -11.42 5.01 -7.49
C SER A 117 -10.20 5.65 -8.16
N SER A 118 -9.17 4.84 -8.38
CA SER A 118 -7.96 5.22 -9.10
C SER A 118 -7.48 4.06 -9.96
N TYR A 119 -6.61 4.34 -10.93
CA TYR A 119 -5.98 3.32 -11.76
C TYR A 119 -4.61 2.96 -11.23
N ILE A 120 -4.18 1.73 -11.46
CA ILE A 120 -2.83 1.27 -11.17
C ILE A 120 -2.31 0.44 -12.34
N LYS A 121 -1.12 0.81 -12.82
CA LYS A 121 -0.37 0.04 -13.81
C LYS A 121 0.80 -0.64 -13.14
N LEU A 122 0.92 -1.95 -13.28
CA LEU A 122 1.98 -2.75 -12.68
C LEU A 122 2.80 -3.44 -13.76
N HIS A 123 4.12 -3.42 -13.62
CA HIS A 123 4.98 -4.26 -14.44
C HIS A 123 4.72 -5.74 -14.14
N ILE A 124 4.53 -6.52 -15.18
CA ILE A 124 4.40 -7.96 -15.12
C ILE A 124 5.78 -8.56 -15.35
N LYS A 125 6.16 -9.47 -14.47
CA LYS A 125 7.38 -10.26 -14.56
C LYS A 125 7.07 -11.72 -14.82
N ASP A 126 7.92 -12.37 -15.60
CA ASP A 126 7.96 -13.81 -15.64
C ASP A 126 8.29 -14.34 -14.23
N ALA A 127 7.50 -15.31 -13.75
CA ALA A 127 7.56 -15.77 -12.38
C ALA A 127 8.91 -16.43 -12.02
N ILE A 128 9.60 -17.01 -13.01
CA ILE A 128 10.84 -17.76 -12.81
C ILE A 128 12.05 -16.86 -13.04
N SER A 129 12.16 -16.27 -14.23
CA SER A 129 13.30 -15.47 -14.65
C SER A 129 13.30 -14.05 -14.09
N GLN A 130 12.16 -13.58 -13.55
CA GLN A 130 11.95 -12.23 -13.03
C GLN A 130 12.14 -11.12 -14.09
N GLN A 131 12.19 -11.49 -15.37
CA GLN A 131 12.27 -10.56 -16.49
C GLN A 131 10.94 -9.85 -16.69
N ASP A 132 10.99 -8.58 -17.08
CA ASP A 132 9.80 -7.81 -17.45
C ASP A 132 9.21 -8.36 -18.75
N ILE A 133 7.94 -8.73 -18.72
CA ILE A 133 7.23 -9.33 -19.86
C ILE A 133 6.00 -8.55 -20.28
N GLY A 134 5.64 -7.49 -19.58
CA GLY A 134 4.46 -6.69 -19.92
C GLY A 134 3.96 -5.80 -18.79
N VAL A 135 2.71 -5.36 -18.92
CA VAL A 135 2.03 -4.48 -17.97
C VAL A 135 0.62 -5.01 -17.68
N LEU A 136 0.22 -4.93 -16.41
CA LEU A 136 -1.14 -5.12 -15.92
C LEU A 136 -1.74 -3.74 -15.64
N ASP A 137 -2.84 -3.42 -16.28
CA ASP A 137 -3.62 -2.19 -16.05
C ASP A 137 -4.93 -2.56 -15.36
N THR A 138 -5.22 -1.95 -14.21
CA THR A 138 -6.48 -2.17 -13.48
C THR A 138 -6.87 -0.96 -12.65
N SER A 139 -8.03 -1.02 -12.02
CA SER A 139 -8.49 -0.01 -11.06
C SER A 139 -8.55 -0.58 -9.65
N PHE A 140 -8.37 0.31 -8.68
CA PHE A 140 -8.58 0.02 -7.27
C PHE A 140 -9.45 1.11 -6.65
N VAL A 141 -10.00 0.81 -5.48
CA VAL A 141 -10.76 1.75 -4.67
C VAL A 141 -10.00 1.97 -3.37
N SER A 142 -10.09 3.20 -2.85
CA SER A 142 -9.60 3.55 -1.53
C SER A 142 -10.60 4.41 -0.78
N ALA A 143 -10.47 4.39 0.54
CA ALA A 143 -11.27 5.19 1.44
C ALA A 143 -10.46 5.53 2.68
N ALA A 144 -10.76 6.67 3.30
CA ALA A 144 -10.27 7.01 4.63
C ALA A 144 -11.31 7.81 5.40
N MET A 145 -11.31 7.63 6.72
CA MET A 145 -12.05 8.47 7.64
C MET A 145 -11.26 8.69 8.93
N ALA A 146 -11.52 9.82 9.59
CA ALA A 146 -10.95 10.13 10.89
C ALA A 146 -11.96 10.74 11.85
N TYR A 147 -11.69 10.57 13.14
CA TYR A 147 -12.48 11.05 14.26
C TYR A 147 -11.54 11.55 15.37
N ASN A 148 -11.81 12.72 15.95
CA ASN A 148 -10.94 13.34 16.97
C ASN A 148 -11.59 13.49 18.35
N GLY A 149 -12.69 12.75 18.60
CA GLY A 149 -13.52 12.90 19.80
C GLY A 149 -14.63 13.95 19.66
N VAL A 150 -14.60 14.77 18.60
CA VAL A 150 -15.60 15.83 18.36
C VAL A 150 -16.14 15.77 16.94
N GLN A 151 -15.24 15.71 15.97
CA GLN A 151 -15.55 15.77 14.55
C GLN A 151 -15.18 14.44 13.90
N ILE A 152 -16.05 13.96 13.01
CA ILE A 152 -15.81 12.83 12.11
C ILE A 152 -15.83 13.32 10.65
N SER A 153 -14.95 12.80 9.81
CA SER A 153 -14.92 13.16 8.38
C SER A 153 -14.38 12.04 7.51
N ALA A 154 -14.91 11.92 6.29
CA ALA A 154 -14.20 11.26 5.20
C ALA A 154 -13.02 12.13 4.78
N LEU A 155 -11.94 11.53 4.31
CA LEU A 155 -10.71 12.28 4.05
C LEU A 155 -10.38 12.42 2.56
N TYR A 156 -9.79 13.57 2.23
CA TYR A 156 -9.00 13.81 1.02
C TYR A 156 -7.66 14.45 1.41
N ALA A 157 -6.68 14.43 0.51
CA ALA A 157 -5.34 14.94 0.77
C ALA A 157 -4.77 15.66 -0.46
N SER A 158 -4.84 17.00 -0.48
CA SER A 158 -4.36 17.79 -1.61
C SER A 158 -2.84 17.94 -1.63
N GLU A 159 -2.18 17.86 -0.48
CA GLU A 159 -0.76 18.16 -0.34
C GLU A 159 -0.04 17.27 0.69
N ARG A 160 1.29 17.28 0.65
CA ARG A 160 2.15 16.59 1.62
C ARG A 160 1.88 17.13 3.03
N GLY A 161 1.81 16.25 4.02
CA GLY A 161 1.47 16.64 5.39
C GLY A 161 0.01 16.37 5.76
N LYS A 162 -0.84 16.08 4.76
CA LYS A 162 -2.20 15.62 4.98
C LYS A 162 -2.22 14.11 5.12
N ALA A 163 -3.08 13.62 6.00
CA ALA A 163 -3.24 12.22 6.31
C ALA A 163 -3.55 11.39 5.05
N PHE A 164 -2.83 10.28 4.90
CA PHE A 164 -2.95 9.33 3.79
C PHE A 164 -2.68 9.92 2.40
N LYS A 165 -1.95 11.05 2.31
CA LYS A 165 -1.56 11.63 1.01
C LYS A 165 -0.88 10.58 0.13
N GLY A 166 -1.30 10.53 -1.14
CA GLY A 166 -0.86 9.53 -2.13
C GLY A 166 -1.70 8.24 -2.12
N GLY A 167 -2.50 8.03 -1.07
CA GLY A 167 -3.42 6.89 -0.94
C GLY A 167 -4.89 7.21 -1.13
N ILE A 168 -5.30 8.49 -1.09
CA ILE A 168 -6.69 8.96 -1.21
C ILE A 168 -6.81 10.15 -2.18
N PRO A 169 -8.04 10.51 -2.62
CA PRO A 169 -8.30 11.63 -3.53
C PRO A 169 -7.67 12.95 -3.10
N GLU A 170 -7.31 13.79 -4.08
CA GLU A 170 -6.69 15.10 -3.83
C GLU A 170 -7.70 16.23 -3.58
N GLN A 171 -8.99 15.96 -3.83
CA GLN A 171 -10.07 16.92 -3.68
C GLN A 171 -11.29 16.23 -3.05
N GLY A 172 -12.07 16.99 -2.27
CA GLY A 172 -13.25 16.46 -1.59
C GLY A 172 -14.28 15.83 -2.53
N GLY A 173 -14.45 16.36 -3.75
CA GLY A 173 -15.36 15.80 -4.75
C GLY A 173 -14.95 14.41 -5.29
N GLY A 174 -13.69 14.01 -5.09
CA GLY A 174 -13.20 12.68 -5.43
C GLY A 174 -13.41 11.64 -4.33
N VAL A 175 -13.88 12.03 -3.14
CA VAL A 175 -14.10 11.12 -2.01
C VAL A 175 -15.43 10.38 -2.17
N LEU A 176 -15.49 9.13 -1.70
CA LEU A 176 -16.74 8.38 -1.59
C LEU A 176 -17.79 9.18 -0.81
N ALA A 177 -19.04 9.00 -1.19
CA ALA A 177 -20.15 9.51 -0.39
C ALA A 177 -19.98 9.09 1.09
N PRO A 178 -20.21 10.00 2.06
CA PRO A 178 -20.06 9.73 3.49
C PRO A 178 -20.72 8.42 3.95
N ALA A 179 -21.95 8.18 3.50
CA ALA A 179 -22.73 6.98 3.83
C ALA A 179 -22.08 5.66 3.33
N SER A 180 -21.29 5.70 2.26
CA SER A 180 -20.64 4.51 1.70
C SER A 180 -19.23 4.29 2.24
N THR A 181 -18.54 5.36 2.67
CA THR A 181 -17.13 5.32 3.09
C THR A 181 -16.86 4.26 4.17
N SER A 182 -17.69 4.23 5.23
CA SER A 182 -17.50 3.29 6.35
C SER A 182 -17.71 1.82 5.95
N ALA A 183 -18.67 1.55 5.07
CA ALA A 183 -18.92 0.20 4.57
C ALA A 183 -17.79 -0.25 3.63
N THR A 184 -17.38 0.62 2.70
CA THR A 184 -16.31 0.35 1.74
C THR A 184 -14.99 0.03 2.43
N LEU A 185 -14.62 0.74 3.50
CA LEU A 185 -13.40 0.45 4.28
C LEU A 185 -13.35 -1.03 4.73
N GLU A 186 -14.45 -1.54 5.29
CA GLU A 186 -14.53 -2.91 5.79
C GLU A 186 -14.55 -3.93 4.66
N THR A 187 -15.18 -3.61 3.54
CA THR A 187 -15.19 -4.45 2.33
C THR A 187 -13.80 -4.55 1.70
N LEU A 188 -13.06 -3.44 1.60
CA LEU A 188 -11.74 -3.40 0.99
C LEU A 188 -10.71 -4.13 1.86
N PHE A 189 -10.81 -4.01 3.18
CA PHE A 189 -9.88 -4.62 4.11
C PHE A 189 -10.60 -5.05 5.40
N PRO A 190 -11.07 -6.30 5.48
CA PRO A 190 -11.76 -6.82 6.66
C PRO A 190 -10.94 -6.65 7.94
N GLY A 191 -11.57 -6.12 8.98
CA GLY A 191 -10.95 -5.82 10.26
C GLY A 191 -10.23 -4.48 10.34
N VAL A 192 -10.16 -3.68 9.27
CA VAL A 192 -9.49 -2.36 9.32
C VAL A 192 -10.12 -1.43 10.36
N LYS A 193 -11.41 -1.59 10.66
CA LYS A 193 -12.12 -0.80 11.68
C LYS A 193 -12.17 -1.45 13.07
N ALA A 194 -11.43 -2.53 13.34
CA ALA A 194 -11.54 -3.23 14.63
C ALA A 194 -11.15 -2.36 15.85
N ASN A 195 -10.32 -1.32 15.64
CA ASN A 195 -9.93 -0.34 16.67
C ASN A 195 -10.75 0.97 16.59
N TRP A 196 -11.75 1.04 15.71
CA TRP A 196 -12.60 2.22 15.58
C TRP A 196 -13.47 2.38 16.83
N PRO A 197 -13.64 3.60 17.37
CA PRO A 197 -14.46 3.81 18.56
C PRO A 197 -15.92 3.43 18.31
N VAL A 198 -16.51 2.70 19.26
CA VAL A 198 -17.90 2.24 19.19
C VAL A 198 -18.89 3.41 19.34
N ASP A 199 -18.46 4.46 20.03
CA ASP A 199 -19.19 5.69 20.30
C ASP A 199 -18.94 6.80 19.27
N ALA A 200 -18.11 6.55 18.25
CA ALA A 200 -17.92 7.51 17.17
C ALA A 200 -19.27 7.72 16.45
N PRO A 201 -19.64 8.98 16.14
CA PRO A 201 -20.86 9.26 15.41
C PRO A 201 -20.82 8.62 14.02
N GLU A 202 -21.99 8.35 13.44
CA GLU A 202 -22.06 7.92 12.05
C GLU A 202 -21.55 9.04 11.14
N LEU A 203 -20.82 8.66 10.10
CA LEU A 203 -20.34 9.57 9.08
C LEU A 203 -21.52 10.01 8.17
N ALA A 204 -22.31 10.97 8.65
CA ALA A 204 -23.55 11.40 8.02
C ALA A 204 -23.39 12.71 7.25
N SER A 205 -23.41 12.66 5.91
CA SER A 205 -23.42 13.84 4.99
C SER A 205 -22.38 14.95 5.25
N VAL A 206 -21.36 14.68 6.07
CA VAL A 206 -20.29 15.63 6.36
C VAL A 206 -19.43 15.78 5.11
N ALA A 207 -19.05 17.02 4.80
CA ALA A 207 -18.10 17.27 3.72
C ALA A 207 -16.78 16.53 4.01
N ALA A 208 -16.12 16.05 2.95
CA ALA A 208 -14.79 15.50 3.10
C ALA A 208 -13.81 16.59 3.55
N GLU A 209 -12.83 16.22 4.39
CA GLU A 209 -11.86 17.15 4.96
C GLU A 209 -10.41 16.64 4.85
N GLN A 210 -9.46 17.52 5.15
CA GLN A 210 -8.04 17.17 5.20
C GLN A 210 -7.54 17.24 6.64
N TRP A 211 -6.83 16.22 7.07
CA TRP A 211 -6.38 16.09 8.47
C TRP A 211 -4.85 16.05 8.55
N THR A 212 -4.27 16.60 9.61
CA THR A 212 -2.82 16.58 9.86
C THR A 212 -2.43 15.83 11.15
N PHE A 213 -3.41 15.52 12.00
CA PHE A 213 -3.24 14.93 13.33
C PHE A 213 -2.23 15.67 14.24
N GLN A 214 -2.08 16.99 14.08
CA GLN A 214 -1.10 17.78 14.84
C GLN A 214 -1.60 18.29 16.19
N ASP A 215 -2.92 18.35 16.41
CA ASP A 215 -3.51 18.88 17.64
C ASP A 215 -3.32 17.90 18.81
N ASP A 216 -2.40 18.25 19.71
CA ASP A 216 -2.03 17.47 20.89
C ASP A 216 -3.09 17.52 22.02
N THR A 217 -4.17 18.27 21.83
CA THR A 217 -5.32 18.27 22.72
C THR A 217 -6.40 17.26 22.32
N LYS A 218 -6.23 16.60 21.16
CA LYS A 218 -7.21 15.66 20.61
C LYS A 218 -6.73 14.22 20.66
N THR A 219 -7.66 13.33 20.97
CA THR A 219 -7.48 11.89 20.76
C THR A 219 -8.02 11.53 19.39
N ASN A 220 -7.11 11.16 18.49
CA ASN A 220 -7.39 10.88 17.10
C ASN A 220 -7.56 9.38 16.86
N HIS A 221 -8.53 9.06 16.02
CA HIS A 221 -8.78 7.75 15.44
C HIS A 221 -8.87 7.92 13.94
N ALA A 222 -8.26 7.02 13.20
CA ALA A 222 -8.26 7.11 11.75
C ALA A 222 -8.08 5.73 11.14
N VAL A 223 -8.74 5.54 10.01
CA VAL A 223 -8.67 4.31 9.21
C VAL A 223 -8.54 4.68 7.75
N PHE A 224 -7.79 3.85 7.03
CA PHE A 224 -7.59 3.90 5.60
C PHE A 224 -7.54 2.48 5.06
N ALA A 225 -8.17 2.25 3.92
CA ALA A 225 -8.05 0.99 3.19
C ALA A 225 -7.99 1.26 1.69
N ALA A 226 -7.23 0.43 0.99
CA ALA A 226 -7.25 0.32 -0.46
C ALA A 226 -7.34 -1.14 -0.88
N GLY A 227 -8.05 -1.41 -1.98
CA GLY A 227 -8.26 -2.75 -2.49
C GLY A 227 -8.86 -2.76 -3.90
N ILE A 228 -8.76 -3.90 -4.56
CA ILE A 228 -9.45 -4.19 -5.82
C ILE A 228 -10.80 -4.81 -5.47
N GLU A 229 -11.88 -4.31 -6.07
CA GLU A 229 -13.22 -4.89 -5.89
C GLU A 229 -13.41 -6.14 -6.74
N SER A 230 -14.28 -7.06 -6.28
CA SER A 230 -14.57 -8.29 -7.03
C SER A 230 -15.15 -7.99 -8.41
N GLY A 231 -14.67 -8.71 -9.43
CA GLY A 231 -15.16 -8.57 -10.80
C GLY A 231 -14.59 -7.36 -11.54
N GLN A 232 -13.64 -6.64 -10.94
CA GLN A 232 -12.86 -5.64 -11.66
C GLN A 232 -12.07 -6.30 -12.79
N SER A 233 -12.17 -5.72 -13.97
CA SER A 233 -11.38 -6.16 -15.12
C SER A 233 -9.96 -5.60 -15.02
N ALA A 234 -8.98 -6.41 -15.38
CA ALA A 234 -7.62 -5.98 -15.63
C ALA A 234 -7.23 -6.35 -17.05
N THR A 235 -6.44 -5.49 -17.68
CA THR A 235 -5.88 -5.72 -19.00
C THR A 235 -4.41 -6.02 -18.87
N ILE A 236 -4.01 -7.21 -19.32
CA ILE A 236 -2.61 -7.61 -19.44
C ILE A 236 -2.16 -7.32 -20.87
N THR A 237 -1.06 -6.59 -21.02
CA THR A 237 -0.41 -6.33 -22.31
C THR A 237 1.04 -6.81 -22.25
N LEU A 238 1.36 -7.83 -23.04
CA LEU A 238 2.70 -8.40 -23.15
C LEU A 238 3.60 -7.56 -24.06
N ASN A 239 4.89 -7.49 -23.73
CA ASN A 239 5.90 -6.79 -24.51
C ASN A 239 6.09 -7.41 -25.91
N THR A 240 5.95 -8.72 -25.99
CA THR A 240 6.04 -9.52 -27.23
C THR A 240 4.78 -10.37 -27.40
N PRO A 241 4.37 -10.67 -28.65
CA PRO A 241 3.24 -11.57 -28.87
C PRO A 241 3.56 -12.98 -28.41
N VAL A 242 2.52 -13.71 -28.01
CA VAL A 242 2.64 -15.12 -27.63
C VAL A 242 3.21 -15.93 -28.79
N ALA A 243 4.38 -16.52 -28.58
CA ALA A 243 5.15 -17.19 -29.62
C ALA A 243 4.91 -18.71 -29.70
N SER A 244 4.41 -19.32 -28.62
CA SER A 244 4.15 -20.76 -28.53
C SER A 244 2.96 -21.04 -27.63
N HIS A 245 2.54 -22.31 -27.57
CA HIS A 245 1.47 -22.77 -26.68
C HIS A 245 1.97 -23.07 -25.25
N GLU A 246 3.21 -22.72 -24.93
CA GLU A 246 3.77 -22.93 -23.59
C GLU A 246 3.15 -21.95 -22.58
N PRO A 247 2.75 -22.40 -21.39
CA PRO A 247 2.19 -21.52 -20.37
C PRO A 247 3.19 -20.44 -19.92
N ILE A 248 2.72 -19.19 -19.86
CA ILE A 248 3.48 -18.07 -19.30
C ILE A 248 3.09 -17.92 -17.82
N SER A 249 4.03 -18.22 -16.91
CA SER A 249 3.85 -17.96 -15.48
C SER A 249 4.27 -16.53 -15.15
N TRP A 250 3.41 -15.76 -14.50
CA TRP A 250 3.64 -14.32 -14.32
C TRP A 250 3.29 -13.83 -12.91
N VAL A 251 3.90 -12.70 -12.52
CA VAL A 251 3.63 -11.98 -11.27
C VAL A 251 3.66 -10.47 -11.52
N ALA A 252 2.83 -9.69 -10.81
CA ALA A 252 2.79 -8.23 -10.90
C ALA A 252 3.03 -7.62 -9.50
N PRO A 253 4.29 -7.41 -9.08
CA PRO A 253 4.59 -6.95 -7.73
C PRO A 253 4.23 -5.47 -7.53
N LEU A 254 3.58 -5.16 -6.41
CA LEU A 254 3.31 -3.79 -5.96
C LEU A 254 4.08 -3.52 -4.66
N ASN A 255 5.06 -2.63 -4.74
CA ASN A 255 5.75 -2.12 -3.55
C ASN A 255 4.94 -0.98 -2.93
N ILE A 256 4.72 -1.02 -1.62
CA ILE A 256 3.99 0.02 -0.89
C ILE A 256 4.89 0.56 0.22
N THR A 257 5.00 1.88 0.31
CA THR A 257 5.72 2.56 1.39
C THR A 257 4.78 3.48 2.15
N VAL A 258 4.84 3.42 3.47
CA VAL A 258 4.18 4.37 4.37
C VAL A 258 5.26 5.13 5.12
N SER A 259 5.25 6.46 4.99
CA SER A 259 6.12 7.37 5.74
C SER A 259 5.28 8.36 6.54
N TYR A 260 5.88 9.10 7.47
CA TYR A 260 5.15 10.03 8.34
C TYR A 260 5.83 11.39 8.37
N VAL A 261 5.01 12.45 8.40
CA VAL A 261 5.46 13.85 8.25
C VAL A 261 4.70 14.81 9.14
#